data_AF-A0A9P1C2A9-F1
#
_entry.id   AF-A0A9P1C2A9-F1
#
_cell.length_a   1.000
_cell.length_b   1.000
_cell.length_c   1.000
_cell.angle_alpha   90.00
_cell.angle_beta   90.00
_cell.angle_gamma   90.00
#
_symmetry.space_group_name_H-M   'P 1'
#
loop_
_entity.id
_entity.type
_entity.pdbx_description
1 polymer ?
#
loop_
_entity_poly.entity_id
_entity_poly.type
_entity_poly.pdbx_seq_one_letter_code
_entity_poly.pdbx_strand_id
1 'polypeptide(L)'
;MMEFQWEQRGGRVKLVEIDGVVSVGKDISVEHLLTTLKSQEAQEFERKHQERCALEWMKTQKFLERHKFDSADVNAPRVSWWGLQRTYPLHKAVMVRNWEMIDLLMKFGANPRQKYSHGRVPADYFNGHVH
;
A
#
# COMPACT_ATOMS: atom_id res chain seq x y z
N MET A 1 -11.89 -39.07 34.19
CA MET A 1 -13.06 -39.70 33.56
C MET A 1 -14.21 -38.73 33.81
N MET A 2 -14.53 -37.89 32.83
CA MET A 2 -15.56 -36.84 32.94
C MET A 2 -16.78 -37.30 32.14
N GLU A 3 -17.92 -37.37 32.80
CA GLU A 3 -19.20 -37.73 32.20
C GLU A 3 -19.85 -36.50 31.56
N PHE A 4 -20.23 -36.63 30.28
CA PHE A 4 -21.01 -35.64 29.55
C PHE A 4 -22.47 -36.12 29.53
N GLN A 5 -23.39 -35.39 30.16
CA GLN A 5 -24.82 -35.71 30.14
C GLN A 5 -25.52 -34.87 29.07
N TRP A 6 -26.08 -35.53 28.06
CA TRP A 6 -26.81 -34.89 26.96
C TRP A 6 -28.31 -34.91 27.23
N GLU A 7 -28.97 -33.75 27.18
CA GLU A 7 -30.43 -33.66 27.18
C GLU A 7 -30.91 -32.89 25.94
N GLN A 8 -31.68 -33.56 25.08
CA GLN A 8 -32.29 -32.98 23.88
C GLN A 8 -33.79 -32.78 24.14
N ARG A 9 -34.23 -31.51 24.17
CA ARG A 9 -35.66 -31.16 24.11
C ARG A 9 -35.91 -30.16 22.97
N GLY A 10 -36.68 -30.61 21.97
CA GLY A 10 -37.35 -29.74 21.00
C GLY A 10 -36.46 -29.04 19.96
N GLY A 11 -35.39 -29.68 19.46
CA GLY A 11 -34.59 -29.13 18.35
C GLY A 11 -33.70 -27.92 18.69
N ARG A 12 -33.53 -27.62 19.99
CA ARG A 12 -32.71 -26.50 20.47
C ARG A 12 -31.54 -27.04 21.28
N VAL A 13 -30.35 -27.00 20.72
CA VAL A 13 -29.09 -27.34 21.42
C VAL A 13 -28.65 -26.13 22.22
N LYS A 14 -28.56 -26.24 23.55
CA LYS A 14 -27.90 -25.25 24.40
C LYS A 14 -26.50 -25.75 24.72
N LEU A 15 -25.49 -24.98 24.33
CA LEU A 15 -24.16 -25.09 24.89
C LEU A 15 -24.17 -24.39 26.24
N VAL A 16 -23.86 -25.15 27.29
CA VAL A 16 -23.48 -24.60 28.58
C VAL A 16 -22.10 -25.18 28.84
N GLU A 17 -21.05 -24.36 28.80
CA GLU A 17 -20.21 -24.12 29.99
C GLU A 17 -19.02 -23.13 29.75
N ILE A 18 -18.68 -22.45 30.87
CA ILE A 18 -17.43 -21.83 31.36
C ILE A 18 -16.79 -20.60 30.68
N ASP A 19 -16.79 -19.52 31.45
CA ASP A 19 -15.86 -18.39 31.55
C ASP A 19 -15.53 -17.56 30.30
N GLY A 20 -16.22 -16.42 30.19
CA GLY A 20 -15.57 -15.16 29.81
C GLY A 20 -15.76 -14.65 28.38
N VAL A 21 -16.81 -15.03 27.64
CA VAL A 21 -17.08 -14.48 26.30
C VAL A 21 -18.49 -13.92 26.18
N VAL A 22 -18.53 -12.70 25.64
CA VAL A 22 -19.67 -11.79 25.45
C VAL A 22 -20.94 -12.51 25.02
N SER A 23 -21.97 -12.42 25.85
CA SER A 23 -23.33 -12.85 25.54
C SER A 23 -23.96 -11.87 24.54
N VAL A 24 -24.22 -12.31 23.31
CA VAL A 24 -25.12 -11.58 22.40
C VAL A 24 -26.47 -12.30 22.39
N GLY A 25 -27.36 -11.85 23.27
CA GLY A 25 -28.72 -12.37 23.45
C GLY A 25 -29.71 -11.97 22.34
N LYS A 26 -29.34 -12.12 21.07
CA LYS A 26 -30.28 -11.99 19.94
C LYS A 26 -30.06 -13.16 18.99
N ASP A 27 -31.14 -13.70 18.43
CA ASP A 27 -31.11 -14.70 17.37
C ASP A 27 -30.40 -14.10 16.15
N ILE A 28 -29.08 -14.26 16.05
CA ILE A 28 -28.29 -13.81 14.92
C ILE A 28 -28.40 -14.90 13.84
N SER A 29 -29.05 -14.57 12.73
CA SER A 29 -29.10 -15.43 11.55
C SER A 29 -27.69 -15.78 11.08
N VAL A 30 -27.48 -17.04 10.66
CA VAL A 30 -26.19 -17.52 10.11
C VAL A 30 -25.72 -16.64 8.95
N GLU A 31 -26.64 -16.11 8.15
CA GLU A 31 -26.34 -15.16 7.07
C GLU A 31 -25.67 -13.89 7.58
N HIS A 32 -26.09 -13.39 8.75
CA HIS A 32 -25.50 -12.21 9.36
C HIS A 32 -24.06 -12.48 9.85
N LEU A 33 -23.79 -13.69 10.37
CA LEU A 33 -22.44 -14.11 10.74
C LEU A 33 -21.53 -14.22 9.50
N LEU A 34 -22.00 -14.86 8.43
CA LEU A 34 -21.24 -14.99 7.17
C LEU A 34 -20.94 -13.63 6.54
N THR A 35 -21.91 -12.71 6.57
CA THR A 35 -21.71 -11.35 6.03
C THR A 35 -20.71 -10.56 6.88
N THR A 36 -20.76 -10.71 8.21
CA THR A 36 -19.82 -10.07 9.13
C THR A 36 -18.40 -10.60 8.92
N LEU A 37 -18.22 -11.91 8.77
CA LEU A 37 -16.90 -12.50 8.50
C LEU A 37 -16.32 -12.01 7.17
N LYS A 38 -17.11 -12.02 6.09
CA LYS A 38 -16.67 -11.48 4.79
C LYS A 38 -16.29 -10.00 4.87
N SER A 39 -17.04 -9.22 5.64
CA SER A 39 -16.77 -7.79 5.84
C SER A 39 -15.47 -7.58 6.63
N GLN A 40 -15.19 -8.41 7.64
CA GLN A 40 -13.95 -8.39 8.41
C GLN A 40 -12.73 -8.75 7.53
N GLU A 41 -12.86 -9.80 6.72
CA GLU A 41 -11.80 -10.22 5.79
C GLU A 41 -11.49 -9.11 4.75
N ALA A 42 -12.53 -8.50 4.17
CA ALA A 42 -12.38 -7.39 3.23
C ALA A 42 -11.70 -6.19 3.90
N GLN A 43 -12.12 -5.83 5.12
CA GLN A 43 -11.53 -4.75 5.89
C GLN A 43 -10.06 -5.03 6.24
N GLU A 44 -9.71 -6.26 6.60
CA GLU A 44 -8.32 -6.62 6.89
C GLU A 44 -7.45 -6.56 5.63
N PHE A 45 -7.98 -7.02 4.49
CA PHE A 45 -7.29 -6.92 3.21
C PHE A 45 -7.04 -5.45 2.82
N GLU A 46 -8.05 -4.59 2.94
CA GLU A 46 -7.93 -3.15 2.69
C GLU A 46 -6.90 -2.51 3.62
N ARG A 47 -6.91 -2.85 4.92
CA ARG A 47 -5.92 -2.37 5.89
C ARG A 47 -4.50 -2.75 5.46
N LYS A 48 -4.26 -4.02 5.13
CA LYS A 48 -2.94 -4.49 4.66
C LYS A 48 -2.52 -3.77 3.39
N HIS A 49 -3.46 -3.54 2.47
CA HIS A 49 -3.20 -2.79 1.25
C HIS A 49 -2.80 -1.34 1.53
N GLN A 50 -3.52 -0.66 2.44
CA GLN A 50 -3.22 0.71 2.87
C GLN A 50 -1.86 0.82 3.56
N GLU A 51 -1.54 -0.11 4.46
CA GLU A 51 -0.23 -0.16 5.15
C GLU A 51 0.91 -0.29 4.15
N ARG A 52 0.76 -1.15 3.14
CA ARG A 52 1.74 -1.31 2.07
C ARG A 52 1.89 -0.02 1.25
N CYS A 53 0.80 0.58 0.80
CA CYS A 53 0.83 1.85 0.07
C CYS A 53 1.47 2.97 0.89
N ALA A 54 1.23 3.02 2.21
CA ALA A 54 1.84 3.98 3.12
C ALA A 54 3.37 3.78 3.22
N LEU A 55 3.83 2.53 3.33
CA LEU A 55 5.25 2.21 3.36
C LEU A 55 5.95 2.59 2.04
N GLU A 56 5.33 2.26 0.92
CA GLU A 56 5.80 2.60 -0.43
C GLU A 56 5.86 4.12 -0.64
N TRP A 57 4.87 4.86 -0.16
CA TRP A 57 4.87 6.32 -0.18
C TRP A 57 5.98 6.91 0.69
N MET A 58 6.17 6.39 1.90
CA MET A 58 7.25 6.83 2.79
C MET A 58 8.63 6.61 2.15
N LYS A 59 8.85 5.48 1.46
CA LYS A 59 10.09 5.23 0.70
C LYS A 59 10.30 6.30 -0.38
N THR A 60 9.23 6.61 -1.12
CA THR A 60 9.25 7.64 -2.18
C THR A 60 9.59 9.01 -1.61
N GLN A 61 8.96 9.42 -0.51
CA GLN A 61 9.25 10.69 0.15
C GLN A 61 10.70 10.81 0.62
N LYS A 62 11.24 9.76 1.26
CA LYS A 62 12.66 9.74 1.68
C LYS A 62 13.60 9.92 0.49
N PHE A 63 13.27 9.37 -0.67
CA PHE A 63 14.05 9.57 -1.89
C PHE A 63 13.98 11.02 -2.39
N LEU A 64 12.77 11.60 -2.43
CA LEU A 64 12.56 12.99 -2.84
C LEU A 64 13.36 13.96 -1.95
N GLU A 65 13.27 13.80 -0.63
CA GLU A 65 14.00 14.62 0.35
C GLU A 65 15.52 14.50 0.21
N ARG A 66 16.03 13.27 0.08
CA ARG A 66 17.46 12.99 -0.09
C ARG A 66 18.03 13.68 -1.32
N HIS A 67 17.25 13.76 -2.39
CA HIS A 67 17.65 14.39 -3.65
C HIS A 67 17.22 15.85 -3.80
N LYS A 68 16.61 16.44 -2.77
CA LYS A 68 16.15 17.83 -2.72
C LYS A 68 15.06 18.14 -3.76
N PHE A 69 14.17 17.18 -3.99
CA PHE A 69 12.92 17.39 -4.70
C PHE A 69 11.80 17.78 -3.73
N ASP A 70 10.70 18.28 -4.26
CA ASP A 70 9.47 18.47 -3.49
C ASP A 70 8.95 17.10 -3.04
N SER A 71 8.66 16.94 -1.74
CA SER A 71 8.17 15.68 -1.17
C SER A 71 6.65 15.51 -1.32
N ALA A 72 5.93 16.54 -1.76
CA ALA A 72 4.50 16.51 -2.02
C ALA A 72 4.15 16.19 -3.48
N ASP A 73 5.03 16.52 -4.44
CA ASP A 73 4.77 16.33 -5.87
C ASP A 73 5.92 15.56 -6.58
N VAL A 74 5.61 14.34 -7.02
CA VAL A 74 6.53 13.46 -7.77
C VAL A 74 6.89 13.99 -9.16
N ASN A 75 6.16 14.98 -9.66
CA ASN A 75 6.39 15.64 -10.94
C ASN A 75 7.08 17.00 -10.78
N ALA A 76 7.32 17.48 -9.56
CA ALA A 76 8.00 18.75 -9.34
C ALA A 76 9.47 18.67 -9.73
N PRO A 77 9.94 19.50 -10.68
CA PRO A 77 11.36 19.54 -11.02
C PRO A 77 12.15 20.28 -9.95
N ARG A 78 13.35 19.80 -9.67
CA ARG A 78 14.36 20.64 -9.02
C ARG A 78 15.05 21.50 -10.08
N VAL A 79 15.20 22.78 -9.77
CA VAL A 79 15.87 23.75 -10.64
C VAL A 79 17.31 23.98 -10.17
N SER A 80 18.27 24.07 -11.08
CA SER A 80 19.66 24.40 -10.75
C SER A 80 19.85 25.88 -10.42
N TRP A 81 21.03 26.20 -9.86
CA TRP A 81 21.43 27.48 -9.27
C TRP A 81 21.29 28.73 -10.17
N TRP A 82 20.89 28.58 -11.44
CA TRP A 82 20.69 29.69 -12.37
C TRP A 82 19.34 29.64 -13.10
N GLY A 83 18.43 28.76 -12.70
CA GLY A 83 17.17 28.56 -13.44
C GLY A 83 17.32 27.74 -14.73
N LEU A 84 18.54 27.38 -15.11
CA LEU A 84 18.86 26.84 -16.44
C LEU A 84 18.54 25.35 -16.59
N GLN A 85 18.57 24.57 -15.51
CA GLN A 85 18.39 23.13 -15.57
C GLN A 85 17.25 22.70 -14.66
N ARG A 86 16.29 21.96 -15.23
CA ARG A 86 15.25 21.24 -14.51
C ARG A 86 15.61 19.76 -14.52
N THR A 87 15.53 19.12 -13.37
CA THR A 87 15.68 17.67 -13.22
C THR A 87 14.44 17.17 -12.50
N TYR A 88 13.85 16.06 -12.96
CA TYR A 88 12.69 15.46 -12.30
C TYR A 88 13.10 14.24 -11.46
N PRO A 89 12.31 13.86 -10.43
CA PRO A 89 12.59 12.70 -9.60
C PRO A 89 12.83 11.42 -10.40
N LEU A 90 12.00 11.18 -11.42
CA LEU A 90 12.08 9.98 -12.27
C LEU A 90 13.41 9.89 -13.02
N HIS A 91 13.93 11.01 -13.54
CA HIS A 91 15.25 11.04 -14.19
C HIS A 91 16.34 10.65 -13.20
N LYS A 92 16.26 11.16 -11.97
CA LYS A 92 17.25 10.86 -10.94
C LYS A 92 17.23 9.39 -10.56
N ALA A 93 16.05 8.78 -10.43
CA ALA A 93 15.91 7.35 -10.15
C ALA A 93 16.56 6.48 -11.23
N VAL A 94 16.37 6.85 -12.50
CA VAL A 94 17.00 6.19 -13.65
C VAL A 94 18.53 6.36 -13.65
N MET A 95 19.04 7.57 -13.41
CA MET A 95 20.49 7.82 -13.31
C MET A 95 21.15 7.01 -12.18
N VAL A 96 20.43 6.75 -11.09
CA VAL A 96 20.90 5.93 -9.95
C VAL A 96 20.65 4.44 -10.20
N ARG A 97 20.00 4.05 -11.30
CA ARG A 97 19.58 2.68 -11.65
C ARG A 97 18.73 2.02 -10.56
N ASN A 98 17.91 2.81 -9.87
CA ASN A 98 17.04 2.31 -8.82
C ASN A 98 15.68 1.91 -9.42
N TRP A 99 15.57 0.65 -9.84
CA TRP A 99 14.35 0.10 -10.46
C TRP A 99 13.14 0.14 -9.53
N GLU A 100 13.33 -0.16 -8.24
CA GLU A 100 12.26 -0.08 -7.24
C GLU A 100 11.70 1.34 -7.17
N MET A 101 12.58 2.36 -7.13
CA MET A 101 12.13 3.76 -7.08
C MET A 101 11.46 4.21 -8.38
N ILE A 102 11.88 3.69 -9.53
CA ILE A 102 11.22 3.97 -10.81
C ILE A 102 9.78 3.46 -10.78
N ASP A 103 9.58 2.21 -10.33
CA ASP A 103 8.26 1.60 -10.21
C ASP A 103 7.38 2.36 -9.20
N LEU A 104 7.94 2.71 -8.03
CA LEU A 104 7.23 3.52 -7.04
C LEU A 104 6.82 4.90 -7.59
N LEU A 105 7.73 5.62 -8.22
CA LEU A 105 7.42 6.93 -8.81
C LEU A 105 6.35 6.83 -9.90
N MET A 106 6.40 5.80 -10.75
CA MET A 106 5.36 5.55 -11.77
C MET A 106 4.02 5.19 -11.14
N LYS A 107 4.02 4.34 -10.10
CA LYS A 107 2.83 3.97 -9.33
C LYS A 107 2.14 5.19 -8.72
N PHE A 108 2.91 6.19 -8.30
CA PHE A 108 2.41 7.45 -7.77
C PHE A 108 2.18 8.55 -8.84
N GLY A 109 2.20 8.21 -10.14
CA GLY A 109 1.81 9.13 -11.21
C GLY A 109 2.92 10.02 -11.76
N ALA A 110 4.19 9.63 -11.61
CA ALA A 110 5.30 10.32 -12.27
C ALA A 110 5.19 10.17 -13.80
N ASN A 111 5.35 11.28 -14.52
CA ASN A 111 5.21 11.30 -15.97
C ASN A 111 6.51 10.83 -16.68
N PRO A 112 6.52 9.68 -17.37
CA PRO A 112 7.73 9.16 -18.03
C PRO A 112 8.12 9.95 -19.28
N ARG A 113 7.22 10.79 -19.80
CA ARG A 113 7.43 11.60 -21.01
C ARG A 113 7.98 12.99 -20.72
N GLN A 114 8.16 13.35 -19.45
CA GLN A 114 8.75 14.64 -19.09
C GLN A 114 10.17 14.71 -19.65
N LYS A 115 10.44 15.77 -20.42
CA LYS A 115 11.77 16.06 -20.91
C LYS A 115 12.47 16.97 -19.92
N TYR A 116 13.69 16.62 -19.51
CA TYR A 116 14.51 17.54 -18.72
C TYR A 116 15.19 18.57 -19.66
N SER A 117 15.85 19.59 -19.11
CA SER A 117 16.31 20.78 -19.89
C SER A 117 17.19 20.52 -21.12
N HIS A 118 17.78 19.33 -21.30
CA HIS A 118 18.53 18.99 -22.52
C HIS A 118 17.67 18.29 -23.59
N GLY A 119 16.35 18.30 -23.47
CA GLY A 119 15.42 17.65 -24.40
C GLY A 119 15.39 16.11 -24.30
N ARG A 120 16.22 15.55 -23.41
CA ARG A 120 16.32 14.11 -23.17
C ARG A 120 15.21 13.62 -22.26
N VAL A 121 14.77 12.39 -22.52
CA VAL A 121 13.78 11.65 -21.73
C VAL A 121 14.48 10.69 -20.76
N PRO A 122 13.80 10.20 -19.71
CA PRO A 122 14.35 9.19 -18.81
C PRO A 122 14.89 7.97 -19.58
N ALA A 123 14.26 7.61 -20.70
CA ALA A 123 14.67 6.48 -21.54
C ALA A 123 16.06 6.63 -22.18
N ASP A 124 16.52 7.86 -22.42
CA ASP A 124 17.81 8.11 -23.08
C ASP A 124 19.01 7.65 -22.23
N TYR A 125 18.82 7.51 -20.91
CA TYR A 125 19.85 7.02 -19.99
C TYR A 125 19.98 5.48 -20.00
N PHE A 126 18.99 4.74 -20.49
CA PHE A 126 19.09 3.28 -20.59
C PHE A 126 20.05 2.82 -21.69
N ASN A 127 20.20 3.59 -22.76
CA ASN A 127 21.02 3.22 -23.93
C ASN A 127 22.50 3.64 -23.82
N GLY A 128 22.89 4.36 -22.76
CA GLY A 128 24.22 4.95 -22.62
C GLY A 128 25.29 4.09 -21.91
N HIS A 129 24.95 2.89 -21.42
CA HIS A 129 25.88 2.02 -20.69
C HIS A 129 25.91 0.61 -21.29
N VAL A 130 26.52 0.50 -22.47
CA VAL A 130 27.12 -0.74 -22.97
C VAL A 130 28.61 -0.43 -23.14
N HIS A 131 29.39 -0.66 -22.10
CA HIS A 131 30.85 -0.74 -22.14
C HIS A 131 31.31 -1.77 -21.10
#